data_AF-A0A954XA15-F1
#
_entry.id   AF-A0A954XA15-F1
#
_cell.length_a   1.000
_cell.length_b   1.000
_cell.length_c   1.000
_cell.angle_alpha   90.00
_cell.angle_beta   90.00
_cell.angle_gamma   90.00
#
_symmetry.space_group_name_H-M   'P 1'
#
loop_
_entity.id
_entity.type
_entity.pdbx_description
1 polymer ?
#
loop_
_entity_poly.entity_id
_entity_poly.type
_entity_poly.pdbx_seq_one_letter_code
_entity_poly.pdbx_strand_id
1 'polypeptide(L)'
;MAKNIQGLAHRLGAKVVGEIPDTGGGAFGMARLASVLATRLQPSQGLRPGRPSDPTWIVQGKVPMSEETKARLTSIASELSKEGRRVSPMQVAAQILEDSVSLYFVEK
;
A
#
# COMPACT_ATOMS: atom_id res chain seq x y z
N MET A 1 3.99 -18.52 -3.43
CA MET A 1 5.45 -18.59 -3.19
C MET A 1 6.16 -19.23 -4.36
N ALA A 2 7.32 -18.67 -4.75
CA ALA A 2 8.16 -19.26 -5.80
C ALA A 2 8.71 -20.62 -5.33
N LYS A 3 8.58 -21.66 -6.16
CA LYS A 3 9.15 -22.98 -5.87
C LYS A 3 10.68 -22.90 -6.03
N ASN A 4 11.42 -23.32 -5.01
CA ASN A 4 12.89 -23.45 -5.00
C ASN A 4 13.70 -22.13 -5.03
N ILE A 5 13.44 -21.23 -4.07
CA ILE A 5 14.20 -19.98 -3.88
C ILE A 5 15.70 -20.23 -3.65
N GLN A 6 16.06 -21.30 -2.94
CA GLN A 6 17.46 -21.63 -2.64
C GLN A 6 18.22 -21.99 -3.93
N GLY A 7 17.61 -22.79 -4.81
CA GLY A 7 18.18 -23.12 -6.12
C GLY A 7 18.32 -21.91 -7.03
N LEU A 8 17.36 -20.99 -6.99
CA LEU A 8 17.44 -19.72 -7.71
C LEU A 8 18.59 -18.85 -7.20
N ALA A 9 18.70 -18.68 -5.87
CA ALA A 9 19.75 -17.90 -5.26
C ALA A 9 21.14 -18.45 -5.61
N HIS A 10 21.33 -19.76 -5.53
CA HIS A 10 22.58 -20.42 -5.89
C HIS A 10 22.98 -20.15 -7.35
N ARG A 11 22.03 -20.29 -8.30
CA ARG A 11 22.29 -20.04 -9.74
C ARG A 11 22.60 -18.58 -10.04
N LEU A 12 22.10 -17.65 -9.23
CA LEU A 12 22.36 -16.21 -9.35
C LEU A 12 23.63 -15.76 -8.59
N GLY A 13 24.36 -16.68 -7.94
CA GLY A 13 25.49 -16.32 -7.07
C GLY A 13 25.08 -15.52 -5.83
N ALA A 14 23.79 -15.58 -5.46
CA ALA A 14 23.21 -14.87 -4.33
C ALA A 14 23.07 -15.78 -3.10
N LYS A 15 23.07 -15.17 -1.90
CA LYS A 15 22.81 -15.84 -0.63
C LYS A 15 21.46 -15.37 -0.08
N VAL A 16 20.58 -16.30 0.25
CA VAL A 16 19.34 -15.99 0.98
C VAL A 16 19.71 -15.61 2.42
N VAL A 17 19.41 -14.37 2.81
CA VAL A 17 19.76 -13.83 4.14
C VAL A 17 18.57 -13.74 5.10
N GLY A 18 17.36 -14.01 4.63
CA GLY A 18 16.15 -14.05 5.45
C GLY A 18 14.89 -14.18 4.60
N GLU A 19 13.79 -14.61 5.23
CA GLU A 19 12.44 -14.55 4.66
C GLU A 19 11.72 -13.31 5.18
N ILE A 20 10.97 -12.66 4.29
CA ILE A 20 10.13 -11.51 4.63
C ILE A 20 8.68 -11.99 4.61
N PRO A 21 7.87 -11.70 5.64
CA PRO A 21 6.45 -12.06 5.62
C PRO A 21 5.74 -11.35 4.45
N ASP A 22 4.78 -12.03 3.82
CA ASP A 22 3.99 -11.50 2.69
C ASP A 22 3.30 -10.17 3.02
N THR A 23 2.99 -9.97 4.30
CA THR A 23 2.30 -8.79 4.83
C THR A 23 2.91 -8.37 6.18
N GLY A 24 3.15 -7.08 6.40
CA GLY A 24 3.67 -6.55 7.66
C GLY A 24 3.98 -5.06 7.61
N GLY A 25 4.38 -4.48 8.73
CA GLY A 25 4.82 -3.08 8.84
C GLY A 25 6.28 -2.86 8.41
N GLY A 26 6.80 -1.65 8.63
CA GLY A 26 8.20 -1.31 8.34
C GLY A 26 8.48 -0.97 6.87
N ALA A 27 9.75 -0.91 6.48
CA ALA A 27 10.18 -0.40 5.17
C ALA A 27 9.63 -1.20 3.98
N PHE A 28 9.60 -2.53 4.07
CA PHE A 28 9.04 -3.39 3.03
C PHE A 28 7.51 -3.28 2.94
N GLY A 29 6.83 -3.18 4.08
CA GLY A 29 5.39 -2.87 4.14
C GLY A 29 5.07 -1.54 3.47
N MET A 30 5.90 -0.53 3.72
CA MET A 30 5.75 0.78 3.09
C MET A 30 5.99 0.75 1.58
N ALA A 31 7.01 0.03 1.11
CA ALA A 31 7.27 -0.13 -0.31
C ALA A 31 6.11 -0.86 -1.02
N ARG A 32 5.54 -1.90 -0.38
CA ARG A 32 4.34 -2.57 -0.88
C ARG A 32 3.15 -1.61 -0.94
N LEU A 33 2.88 -0.87 0.15
CA LEU A 33 1.77 0.09 0.21
C LEU A 33 1.89 1.15 -0.89
N ALA A 34 3.10 1.65 -1.14
CA ALA A 34 3.39 2.57 -2.24
C ALA A 34 3.01 1.97 -3.61
N SER A 35 3.40 0.72 -3.85
CA SER A 35 3.14 0.00 -5.10
C SER A 35 1.64 -0.23 -5.33
N VAL A 36 0.92 -0.65 -4.29
CA VAL A 36 -0.54 -0.87 -4.35
C VAL A 36 -1.25 0.45 -4.66
N LEU A 37 -0.94 1.53 -3.94
CA LEU A 37 -1.54 2.84 -4.17
C LEU A 37 -1.20 3.41 -5.56
N ALA A 38 0.02 3.21 -6.05
CA ALA A 38 0.40 3.64 -7.40
C ALA A 38 -0.41 2.93 -8.50
N THR A 39 -0.79 1.68 -8.27
CA THR A 39 -1.57 0.86 -9.21
C THR A 39 -3.06 1.17 -9.13
N ARG A 40 -3.60 1.31 -7.92
CA ARG A 40 -5.04 1.50 -7.67
C ARG A 40 -5.52 2.92 -7.93
N LEU A 41 -4.72 3.92 -7.57
CA LEU A 41 -5.13 5.32 -7.68
C LEU A 41 -4.92 5.84 -9.10
N GLN A 42 -6.02 5.96 -9.84
CA GLN A 42 -6.01 6.49 -11.20
C GLN A 42 -6.08 8.02 -11.18
N PRO A 43 -5.20 8.71 -11.93
CA PRO A 43 -5.33 10.15 -12.14
C PRO A 43 -6.69 10.47 -12.78
N SER A 44 -7.30 11.58 -12.38
CA SER A 44 -8.52 12.06 -13.05
C SER A 44 -8.21 12.36 -14.52
N GLN A 45 -8.98 11.80 -15.45
CA GLN A 45 -8.78 11.98 -16.90
C GLN A 45 -9.21 13.38 -17.39
N GLY A 46 -8.50 14.41 -16.95
CA GLY A 46 -8.44 15.71 -17.63
C GLY A 46 -9.68 16.63 -17.51
N LEU A 47 -10.82 16.21 -16.97
CA LEU A 47 -11.99 17.09 -16.83
C LEU A 47 -11.94 17.96 -15.56
N ARG A 48 -11.20 17.55 -14.53
CA ARG A 48 -10.74 18.38 -13.40
C ARG A 48 -9.42 17.80 -12.88
N PRO A 49 -8.47 18.61 -12.38
CA PRO A 49 -7.34 18.12 -11.58
C PRO A 49 -7.89 17.59 -10.24
N GLY A 50 -8.47 16.40 -10.26
CA GLY A 50 -9.05 15.73 -9.11
C GLY A 50 -8.01 14.92 -8.34
N ARG A 51 -8.22 14.76 -7.04
CA ARG A 51 -7.51 13.76 -6.23
C ARG A 51 -7.67 12.39 -6.91
N PRO A 52 -6.57 11.71 -7.29
CA PRO A 52 -6.64 10.32 -7.79
C PRO A 52 -7.49 9.48 -6.84
N SER A 53 -8.31 8.56 -7.31
CA SER A 53 -9.09 7.65 -6.43
C SER A 53 -9.06 6.24 -7.01
N ASP A 54 -9.32 5.25 -6.17
CA ASP A 54 -9.65 3.92 -6.66
C ASP A 54 -11.11 3.93 -7.17
N PRO A 55 -11.38 3.56 -8.43
CA PRO A 55 -12.74 3.52 -8.97
C PRO A 55 -13.61 2.42 -8.35
N THR A 56 -13.03 1.45 -7.65
CA THR A 56 -13.75 0.35 -6.99
C THR A 56 -14.28 0.74 -5.60
N TRP A 57 -13.84 1.87 -5.04
CA TRP A 57 -14.37 2.39 -3.77
C TRP A 57 -15.75 3.03 -3.94
N ILE A 58 -16.78 2.22 -3.75
CA ILE A 58 -18.19 2.63 -3.90
C ILE A 58 -18.76 3.22 -2.59
N VAL A 59 -18.31 2.73 -1.43
CA VAL A 59 -18.81 3.15 -0.11
C VAL A 59 -17.83 4.11 0.56
N GLN A 60 -18.33 5.24 1.07
CA GLN A 60 -17.55 6.25 1.78
C GLN A 60 -18.03 6.41 3.22
N GLY A 61 -17.50 5.55 4.11
CA GLY A 61 -17.72 5.65 5.55
C GLY A 61 -16.83 6.69 6.21
N LYS A 62 -17.28 7.28 7.32
CA LYS A 62 -16.44 8.12 8.19
C LYS A 62 -15.73 7.23 9.21
N VAL A 63 -14.40 7.33 9.29
CA VAL A 63 -13.58 6.57 10.25
C VAL A 63 -13.05 7.53 11.31
N PRO A 64 -13.49 7.45 12.58
CA PRO A 64 -12.91 8.22 13.67
C PRO A 64 -11.48 7.73 13.97
N MET A 65 -10.59 8.66 14.34
CA MET A 65 -9.19 8.35 14.69
C MET A 65 -8.63 9.43 15.61
N SER A 66 -7.56 9.11 16.34
CA SER A 66 -6.81 10.09 17.12
C SER A 66 -6.06 11.09 16.22
N GLU A 67 -5.70 12.24 16.79
CA GLU A 67 -4.86 13.24 16.11
C GLU A 67 -3.51 12.67 15.71
N GLU A 68 -2.90 11.86 16.58
CA GLU A 68 -1.62 11.20 16.32
C GLU A 68 -1.70 10.28 15.08
N THR A 69 -2.74 9.45 14.99
CA THR A 69 -2.95 8.57 13.83
C THR A 69 -3.11 9.37 12.55
N LYS A 70 -3.89 10.47 12.60
CA LYS A 70 -4.04 11.38 11.46
C LYS A 70 -2.71 12.02 11.03
N ALA A 71 -1.87 12.40 11.99
CA ALA A 71 -0.54 12.96 11.71
C ALA A 71 0.37 11.92 11.03
N ARG A 72 0.40 10.68 11.54
CA ARG A 72 1.17 9.57 10.96
C ARG A 72 0.72 9.26 9.52
N LEU A 73 -0.59 9.17 9.29
CA LEU A 73 -1.16 8.99 7.94
C LEU A 73 -0.78 10.13 6.99
N THR A 74 -0.64 11.36 7.52
CA THR A 74 -0.22 12.52 6.74
C THR A 74 1.25 12.45 6.34
N SER A 75 2.13 12.03 7.26
CA SER A 75 3.55 11.79 6.96
C SER A 75 3.69 10.74 5.86
N ILE A 76 2.99 9.60 6.02
CA ILE A 76 2.99 8.52 5.03
C ILE A 76 2.50 9.03 3.67
N ALA A 77 1.38 9.75 3.62
CA ALA A 77 0.85 10.28 2.37
C ALA A 77 1.81 11.25 1.67
N SER A 78 2.57 12.04 2.44
CA SER A 78 3.61 12.92 1.91
C SER A 78 4.77 12.12 1.30
N GLU A 79 5.26 11.11 2.01
CA GLU A 79 6.36 10.25 1.55
C GLU A 79 5.97 9.45 0.29
N LEU A 80 4.71 9.03 0.19
CA LEU A 80 4.20 8.25 -0.94
C LEU A 80 3.77 9.08 -2.15
N SER A 81 3.61 10.40 -1.98
CA SER A 81 3.26 11.29 -3.08
C SER A 81 4.47 11.52 -3.99
N LYS A 82 4.27 11.42 -5.31
CA LYS A 82 5.31 11.63 -6.33
C LYS A 82 4.84 12.63 -7.38
N GLU A 83 5.75 13.14 -8.20
CA GLU A 83 5.41 13.99 -9.34
C GLU A 83 4.33 13.31 -10.21
N GLY A 84 3.22 14.00 -10.46
CA GLY A 84 2.08 13.48 -11.21
C GLY A 84 1.05 12.66 -10.41
N ARG A 85 1.31 12.31 -9.14
CA ARG A 85 0.34 11.58 -8.29
C ARG A 85 0.39 12.04 -6.83
N ARG A 86 -0.65 12.77 -6.42
CA ARG A 86 -0.89 13.15 -5.02
C ARG A 86 -1.68 12.06 -4.31
N VAL A 87 -1.11 11.49 -3.25
CA VAL A 87 -1.78 10.56 -2.34
C VAL A 87 -2.22 11.33 -1.11
N SER A 88 -3.44 11.09 -0.63
CA SER A 88 -3.93 11.76 0.56
C SER A 88 -3.97 10.86 1.79
N PRO A 89 -3.98 11.45 3.01
CA PRO A 89 -3.98 10.67 4.25
C PRO A 89 -5.14 9.68 4.34
N MET A 90 -6.32 10.04 3.83
CA MET A 90 -7.50 9.17 3.86
C MET A 90 -7.44 8.02 2.86
N GLN A 91 -6.68 8.17 1.77
CA GLN A 91 -6.47 7.07 0.81
C GLN A 91 -5.46 6.07 1.34
N VAL A 92 -4.44 6.55 2.05
CA VAL A 92 -3.55 5.69 2.83
C VAL A 92 -4.37 4.93 3.87
N ALA A 93 -5.23 5.61 4.62
CA ALA A 93 -6.09 4.98 5.63
C ALA A 93 -7.02 3.92 5.03
N ALA A 94 -7.70 4.23 3.93
CA ALA A 94 -8.58 3.30 3.24
C ALA A 94 -7.82 2.04 2.77
N GLN A 95 -6.63 2.21 2.17
CA GLN A 95 -5.84 1.06 1.73
C GLN A 95 -5.31 0.22 2.90
N ILE A 96 -4.83 0.84 3.98
CA ILE A 96 -4.41 0.12 5.19
C ILE A 96 -5.58 -0.66 5.78
N LEU A 97 -6.79 -0.09 5.78
CA LEU A 97 -7.99 -0.76 6.26
C LEU A 97 -8.33 -1.99 5.42
N GLU A 98 -8.35 -1.86 4.09
CA GLU A 98 -8.56 -2.98 3.15
C GLU A 98 -7.52 -4.10 3.36
N ASP A 99 -6.24 -3.75 3.41
CA ASP A 99 -5.15 -4.71 3.63
C ASP A 99 -5.30 -5.39 4.99
N SER A 100 -5.63 -4.64 6.04
CA SER A 100 -5.76 -5.17 7.40
C SER A 100 -6.97 -6.08 7.53
N VAL A 101 -8.12 -5.71 6.98
CA VAL A 101 -9.33 -6.54 6.97
C VAL A 101 -9.06 -7.85 6.23
N SER A 102 -8.35 -7.81 5.11
CA SER A 102 -7.99 -9.01 4.33
C SER A 102 -7.21 -10.05 5.14
N LEU A 103 -6.40 -9.62 6.12
CA LEU A 103 -5.67 -10.55 7.01
C LEU A 103 -6.58 -11.35 7.93
N TYR A 104 -7.78 -10.86 8.22
CA TYR A 104 -8.76 -11.58 9.05
C TYR A 104 -9.57 -12.61 8.27
N PHE A 105 -9.53 -12.56 6.93
CA PHE A 105 -10.29 -13.44 6.04
C PHE A 105 -9.38 -14.20 5.08
N VAL A 106 -8.31 -14.82 5.60
CA VAL A 106 -7.50 -15.76 4.82
C VAL A 106 -8.41 -16.91 4.36
N GLU A 107 -8.66 -17.02 3.05
CA GLU A 107 -9.33 -18.20 2.48
C GLU A 107 -8.55 -19.44 2.91
N LYS A 108 -9.26 -20.39 3.54
CA LYS A 108 -8.73 -21.72 3.88
C LYS A 108 -8.51 -22.56 2.62
#